data_AF-A0A9Q1CED7-F1
#
_entry.id   AF-A0A9Q1CED7-F1
#
_cell.length_a   1.000
_cell.length_b   1.000
_cell.length_c   1.000
_cell.angle_alpha   90.00
_cell.angle_beta   90.00
_cell.angle_gamma   90.00
#
_symmetry.space_group_name_H-M   'P 1'
#
loop_
_entity.id
_entity.type
_entity.pdbx_description
1 polymer ?
#
loop_
_entity_poly.entity_id
_entity_poly.type
_entity_poly.pdbx_seq_one_letter_code
_entity_poly.pdbx_strand_id
1 'polypeptide(L)'
;MFMHSVSSGLSDADIRQEMKPLLLHGKLSDEKLFEKLNQVVYREMERKKKMQHKHHFVTPVEVKDEPGASGSTEKKKEKKEGNSLYEEVQLLKLQVAEIHQALTPGRQNPTPQLRQRGCSKCQQANKGDTCKHCYKCGKFGHFARGCRQTGNDQGSPLRDEGSPAAM
;
A
#
# COMPACT_ATOMS: atom_id res chain seq x y z
N MET A 1 -6.80 -29.80 26.54
CA MET A 1 -5.45 -29.24 26.33
C MET A 1 -5.47 -28.02 25.41
N PHE A 2 -6.04 -28.11 24.20
CA PHE A 2 -6.06 -27.02 23.21
C PHE A 2 -6.56 -25.65 23.75
N MET A 3 -7.72 -25.62 24.41
CA MET A 3 -8.29 -24.37 24.96
C MET A 3 -7.38 -23.66 25.96
N HIS A 4 -6.66 -24.43 26.79
CA HIS A 4 -5.73 -23.88 27.77
C HIS A 4 -4.49 -23.30 27.07
N SER A 5 -3.94 -24.03 26.10
CA SER A 5 -2.82 -23.58 25.27
C SER A 5 -3.13 -22.31 24.49
N VAL A 6 -4.35 -22.17 23.95
CA VAL A 6 -4.81 -20.94 23.29
C VAL A 6 -4.93 -19.81 24.31
N SER A 7 -5.49 -20.06 25.50
CA SER A 7 -5.64 -19.02 26.52
C SER A 7 -4.29 -18.48 27.05
N SER A 8 -3.27 -19.34 27.17
CA SER A 8 -1.93 -18.98 27.64
C SER A 8 -1.02 -18.48 26.52
N GLY A 9 -1.26 -18.89 25.27
CA GLY A 9 -0.45 -18.55 24.10
C GLY A 9 -0.80 -17.22 23.44
N LEU A 10 -1.94 -16.60 23.79
CA LEU A 10 -2.31 -15.28 23.27
C LEU A 10 -1.51 -14.17 23.96
N SER A 11 -0.57 -13.58 23.23
CA SER A 11 0.32 -12.50 23.71
C SER A 11 -0.43 -11.23 24.11
N ASP A 12 -1.54 -10.95 23.44
CA ASP A 12 -2.34 -9.74 23.66
C ASP A 12 -3.37 -9.95 24.79
N ALA A 13 -3.34 -9.07 25.80
CA ALA A 13 -4.23 -9.15 26.95
C ALA A 13 -5.69 -8.89 26.57
N ASP A 14 -5.93 -8.01 25.59
CA ASP A 14 -7.27 -7.63 25.14
C ASP A 14 -7.90 -8.77 24.34
N ILE A 15 -7.14 -9.36 23.40
CA ILE A 15 -7.57 -10.56 22.65
C ILE A 15 -7.87 -11.71 23.62
N ARG A 16 -7.01 -11.90 24.63
CA ARG A 16 -7.18 -12.95 25.64
C ARG A 16 -8.44 -12.75 26.46
N GLN A 17 -8.74 -11.52 26.87
CA GLN A 17 -9.94 -11.20 27.65
C GLN A 17 -11.22 -11.50 26.87
N GLU A 18 -11.27 -11.16 25.58
CA GLU A 18 -12.43 -11.44 24.72
C GLU A 18 -12.58 -12.92 24.36
N MET A 19 -11.48 -13.66 24.23
CA MET A 19 -11.49 -15.10 23.93
C MET A 19 -11.80 -15.97 25.15
N LYS A 20 -11.41 -15.54 26.36
CA LYS A 20 -11.57 -16.29 27.62
C LYS A 20 -12.99 -16.86 27.86
N PRO A 21 -14.10 -16.13 27.69
CA PRO A 21 -15.44 -16.68 27.93
C PRO A 21 -15.84 -17.78 26.92
N LEU A 22 -15.27 -17.77 25.71
CA LEU A 22 -15.54 -18.76 24.65
C LEU A 22 -14.71 -20.02 24.85
N LEU A 23 -13.52 -19.88 25.41
CA LEU A 23 -12.63 -20.99 25.77
C LEU A 23 -13.08 -21.71 27.05
N LEU A 24 -13.79 -21.02 27.95
CA LEU A 24 -14.35 -21.57 29.19
C LEU A 24 -15.68 -22.31 28.96
N HIS A 25 -16.55 -21.79 28.08
CA HIS A 25 -17.81 -22.44 27.73
C HIS A 25 -17.63 -23.30 26.48
N GLY A 26 -17.09 -24.50 26.65
CA GLY A 26 -16.71 -25.44 25.57
C GLY A 26 -17.86 -26.06 24.76
N LYS A 27 -18.85 -25.27 24.32
CA LYS A 27 -19.95 -25.70 23.43
C LYS A 27 -19.76 -25.24 21.97
N LEU A 28 -18.64 -24.62 21.64
CA LEU A 28 -18.37 -24.07 20.31
C LEU A 28 -17.47 -25.03 19.52
N SER A 29 -17.80 -25.24 18.25
CA SER A 29 -16.91 -25.94 17.32
C SER A 29 -15.65 -25.13 17.08
N ASP A 30 -14.54 -25.82 16.82
CA ASP A 30 -13.24 -25.19 16.57
C ASP A 30 -13.31 -24.19 15.42
N GLU A 31 -14.10 -24.48 14.37
CA GLU A 31 -14.36 -23.56 13.25
C GLU A 31 -14.93 -22.21 13.70
N LYS A 32 -15.93 -22.24 14.58
CA LYS A 32 -16.56 -21.01 15.13
C LYS A 32 -15.62 -20.29 16.09
N LEU A 33 -14.77 -21.03 16.80
CA LEU A 33 -13.76 -20.45 17.67
C LEU A 33 -12.69 -19.71 16.86
N PHE A 34 -12.21 -20.31 15.77
CA PHE A 34 -11.25 -19.66 14.86
C PHE A 34 -11.85 -18.46 14.15
N GLU A 35 -13.09 -18.55 13.69
CA GLU A 35 -13.80 -17.41 13.12
C GLU A 35 -13.88 -16.26 14.14
N LYS A 36 -14.20 -16.57 15.39
CA LYS A 36 -14.29 -15.56 16.44
C LYS A 36 -12.94 -15.00 16.87
N LEU A 37 -11.90 -15.83 16.89
CA LEU A 37 -10.52 -15.39 17.13
C LEU A 37 -10.07 -14.41 16.05
N ASN A 38 -10.30 -14.74 14.77
CA ASN A 38 -9.98 -13.86 13.65
C ASN A 38 -10.71 -12.52 13.79
N GLN A 39 -12.00 -12.53 14.11
CA GLN A 39 -12.78 -11.30 14.33
C GLN A 39 -12.17 -10.41 15.43
N VAL A 40 -11.79 -10.99 16.57
CA VAL A 40 -11.20 -10.24 17.69
C VAL A 40 -9.82 -9.71 17.31
N VAL A 41 -8.98 -10.52 16.69
CA VAL A 41 -7.66 -10.08 16.19
C VAL A 41 -7.80 -8.90 15.23
N TYR A 42 -8.72 -8.96 14.26
CA TYR A 42 -8.94 -7.86 13.31
C TYR A 42 -9.38 -6.57 14.00
N ARG A 43 -10.31 -6.67 14.96
CA ARG A 43 -10.76 -5.51 15.75
C ARG A 43 -9.61 -4.92 16.56
N GLU A 44 -8.80 -5.76 17.19
CA GLU A 44 -7.64 -5.35 17.97
C GLU A 44 -6.57 -4.68 17.12
N MET A 45 -6.30 -5.21 15.92
CA MET A 45 -5.41 -4.57 14.95
C MET A 45 -5.94 -3.19 14.53
N GLU A 46 -7.25 -3.06 14.30
CA GLU A 46 -7.87 -1.78 13.95
C GLU A 46 -7.78 -0.78 15.11
N ARG A 47 -8.05 -1.20 16.36
CA ARG A 47 -7.89 -0.35 17.55
C ARG A 47 -6.46 0.14 17.68
N LYS A 48 -5.47 -0.74 17.59
CA LYS A 48 -4.04 -0.38 17.66
C LYS A 48 -3.64 0.57 16.55
N LYS A 49 -4.11 0.35 15.32
CA LYS A 49 -3.86 1.25 14.19
C LYS A 49 -4.47 2.65 14.41
N LYS A 50 -5.67 2.73 14.98
CA LYS A 50 -6.31 4.02 15.34
C LYS A 50 -5.63 4.71 16.53
N MET A 51 -5.15 3.94 17.51
CA MET A 51 -4.38 4.43 18.66
C MET A 51 -3.02 4.99 18.24
N GLN A 52 -2.35 4.36 17.26
CA GLN A 52 -1.10 4.86 16.70
C GLN A 52 -1.27 6.16 15.88
N HIS A 53 -2.46 6.38 15.30
CA HIS A 53 -2.75 7.53 14.44
C HIS A 53 -3.44 8.71 15.15
N LYS A 54 -3.40 8.81 16.48
CA LYS A 54 -3.99 9.95 17.20
C LYS A 54 -3.02 10.61 18.17
N HIS A 55 -2.48 11.76 17.74
CA HIS A 55 -2.20 12.90 18.63
C HIS A 55 -3.28 13.95 18.37
N HIS A 56 -4.51 13.68 18.79
CA HIS A 56 -5.47 14.78 18.96
C HIS A 56 -5.11 15.44 20.30
N PHE A 57 -4.36 16.54 20.19
CA PHE A 57 -4.12 17.48 21.28
C PHE A 57 -5.48 18.00 21.75
N VAL A 58 -5.99 17.44 22.85
CA VAL A 58 -7.07 18.07 23.59
C VAL A 58 -6.39 19.14 24.44
N THR A 59 -6.65 20.41 24.14
CA THR A 59 -6.27 21.53 25.02
C THR A 59 -6.74 21.22 26.43
N PRO A 60 -5.84 21.04 27.42
CA PRO A 60 -6.26 20.90 28.80
C PRO A 60 -6.88 22.23 29.24
N VAL A 61 -8.06 22.17 29.83
CA VAL A 61 -8.63 23.32 30.56
C VAL A 61 -7.77 23.50 31.81
N GLU A 62 -7.02 24.60 31.86
CA GLU A 62 -6.20 25.00 33.00
C GLU A 62 -7.09 25.23 34.23
N VAL A 63 -7.04 24.30 35.19
CA VAL A 63 -7.31 24.62 36.59
C VAL A 63 -5.95 24.66 37.25
N LYS A 64 -5.50 25.88 37.57
CA LYS A 64 -4.28 26.14 38.34
C LYS A 64 -4.41 25.50 39.70
N ASP A 65 -3.44 24.66 40.07
CA ASP A 65 -2.83 24.59 41.41
C ASP A 65 -1.54 23.74 41.32
N GLU A 66 -0.38 24.41 41.39
CA GLU A 66 0.93 23.86 41.78
C GLU A 66 1.03 23.95 43.32
N PRO A 67 1.92 23.23 44.06
CA PRO A 67 3.21 22.68 43.62
C PRO A 67 3.54 21.26 44.13
N GLY A 68 4.52 20.58 43.50
CA GLY A 68 4.99 19.28 44.03
C GLY A 68 6.14 18.58 43.31
N ALA A 69 7.34 19.15 43.40
CA ALA A 69 8.67 18.51 43.52
C ALA A 69 9.01 17.15 42.85
N SER A 70 10.03 17.24 41.97
CA SER A 70 11.25 16.40 41.90
C SER A 70 11.20 14.96 41.37
N GLY A 71 12.20 14.62 40.53
CA GLY A 71 12.63 13.23 40.36
C GLY A 71 13.27 12.90 39.00
N SER A 72 14.51 13.34 38.79
CA SER A 72 15.41 12.77 37.79
C SER A 72 15.82 11.34 38.18
N THR A 73 15.84 10.41 37.23
CA THR A 73 16.76 9.26 37.31
C THR A 73 17.30 8.93 35.92
N GLU A 74 18.56 9.27 35.73
CA GLU A 74 19.46 8.67 34.76
C GLU A 74 19.53 7.15 34.98
N LYS A 75 19.53 6.35 33.90
CA LYS A 75 20.34 5.13 33.88
C LYS A 75 21.08 4.97 32.55
N LYS A 76 22.38 4.85 32.73
CA LYS A 76 23.51 4.70 31.82
C LYS A 76 23.47 3.36 31.05
N LYS A 77 23.49 3.48 29.72
CA LYS A 77 24.38 2.79 28.74
C LYS A 77 24.77 1.33 29.02
N GLU A 78 24.17 0.42 28.26
CA GLU A 78 24.84 -0.80 27.78
C GLU A 78 25.05 -0.69 26.27
N LYS A 79 26.31 -0.62 25.83
CA LYS A 79 26.68 -0.79 24.43
C LYS A 79 26.51 -2.28 24.10
N LYS A 80 25.49 -2.63 23.32
CA LYS A 80 25.54 -3.84 22.51
C LYS A 80 26.02 -3.41 21.13
N GLU A 81 27.26 -3.77 20.83
CA GLU A 81 27.80 -3.78 19.47
C GLU A 81 27.03 -4.86 18.70
N GLY A 82 25.87 -4.48 18.20
CA GLY A 82 25.17 -5.17 17.13
C GLY A 82 24.84 -4.06 16.15
N ASN A 83 25.27 -4.20 14.91
CA ASN A 83 24.80 -3.32 13.85
C ASN A 83 23.28 -3.26 13.97
N SER A 84 22.72 -2.05 13.96
CA SER A 84 21.29 -1.87 14.17
C SER A 84 20.58 -2.76 13.16
N LEU A 85 19.62 -3.60 13.59
CA LEU A 85 18.84 -4.44 12.67
C LEU A 85 18.26 -3.61 11.52
N TYR A 86 18.03 -2.32 11.75
CA TYR A 86 17.61 -1.36 10.74
C TYR A 86 18.66 -1.15 9.64
N GLU A 87 19.93 -1.08 10.00
CA GLU A 87 21.08 -0.93 9.09
C GLU A 87 21.31 -2.21 8.28
N GLU A 88 21.24 -3.38 8.91
CA GLU A 88 21.27 -4.67 8.19
C GLU A 88 20.11 -4.79 7.20
N VAL A 89 18.90 -4.37 7.59
CA VAL A 89 17.73 -4.36 6.69
C VAL A 89 17.91 -3.36 5.54
N GLN A 90 18.55 -2.21 5.77
CA GLN A 90 18.87 -1.28 4.69
C GLN A 90 19.87 -1.89 3.70
N LEU A 91 20.92 -2.52 4.21
CA LEU A 91 21.92 -3.20 3.38
C LEU A 91 21.29 -4.36 2.58
N LEU A 92 20.44 -5.17 3.22
CA LEU A 92 19.69 -6.24 2.56
C LEU A 92 18.76 -5.71 1.46
N LYS A 93 18.09 -4.58 1.69
CA LYS A 93 17.23 -3.96 0.66
C LYS A 93 18.04 -3.52 -0.56
N LEU A 94 19.23 -2.96 -0.36
CA LEU A 94 20.12 -2.56 -1.45
C LEU A 94 20.60 -3.78 -2.24
N GLN A 95 21.06 -4.82 -1.56
CA GLN A 95 21.53 -6.04 -2.20
C GLN A 95 20.41 -6.77 -2.96
N VAL A 96 19.19 -6.80 -2.43
CA VAL A 96 18.03 -7.37 -3.13
C VAL A 96 17.68 -6.54 -4.37
N ALA A 97 17.77 -5.20 -4.31
CA ALA A 97 17.52 -4.35 -5.47
C ALA A 97 18.54 -4.60 -6.59
N GLU A 98 19.80 -4.83 -6.25
CA GLU A 98 20.87 -5.16 -7.20
C GLU A 98 20.65 -6.54 -7.84
N ILE A 99 20.36 -7.56 -7.02
CA ILE A 99 20.03 -8.92 -7.51
C ILE A 99 18.79 -8.87 -8.43
N HIS A 100 17.78 -8.07 -8.08
CA HIS A 100 16.58 -7.92 -8.89
C HIS A 100 16.91 -7.31 -10.25
N GLN A 101 17.79 -6.30 -10.31
CA GLN A 101 18.25 -5.70 -11.56
C GLN A 101 19.08 -6.68 -12.41
N ALA A 102 19.98 -7.45 -11.78
CA ALA A 102 20.82 -8.43 -12.47
C ALA A 102 20.02 -9.62 -13.03
N LEU A 103 18.94 -10.02 -12.34
CA LEU A 103 18.09 -11.15 -12.74
C LEU A 103 16.92 -10.75 -13.65
N THR A 104 16.62 -9.46 -13.82
CA THR A 104 15.66 -8.98 -14.82
C THR A 104 16.40 -8.58 -16.10
N PRO A 105 16.62 -9.49 -17.08
CA PRO A 105 16.96 -9.05 -18.42
C PRO A 105 15.80 -8.17 -18.90
N GLY A 106 16.10 -6.96 -19.38
CA GLY A 106 15.12 -5.98 -19.81
C GLY A 106 14.16 -6.52 -20.87
N ARG A 107 13.08 -7.16 -20.43
CA ARG A 107 11.77 -7.11 -21.08
C ARG A 107 10.89 -6.27 -20.19
N GLN A 108 11.09 -4.96 -20.26
CA GLN A 108 10.01 -4.05 -19.96
C GLN A 108 8.94 -4.34 -21.02
N ASN A 109 7.96 -5.19 -20.70
CA ASN A 109 6.68 -5.08 -21.37
C ASN A 109 6.25 -3.63 -21.10
N PRO A 110 6.18 -2.75 -22.11
CA PRO A 110 5.60 -1.44 -21.88
C PRO A 110 4.21 -1.74 -21.33
N THR A 111 3.96 -1.31 -20.09
CA THR A 111 2.60 -1.31 -19.55
C THR A 111 1.72 -0.76 -20.66
N PRO A 112 0.67 -1.48 -21.12
CA PRO A 112 -0.16 -1.00 -22.21
C PRO A 112 -0.66 0.36 -21.76
N GLN A 113 -0.08 1.42 -22.31
CA GLN A 113 -0.48 2.78 -21.96
C GLN A 113 -1.94 2.81 -22.34
N LEU A 114 -2.82 2.81 -21.34
CA LEU A 114 -4.25 2.90 -21.56
C LEU A 114 -4.42 4.14 -22.43
N ARG A 115 -4.73 3.94 -23.71
CA ARG A 115 -4.84 5.04 -24.65
C ARG A 115 -5.90 5.96 -24.08
N GLN A 116 -5.47 7.16 -23.67
CA GLN A 116 -6.34 8.11 -23.02
C GLN A 116 -7.58 8.31 -23.89
N ARG A 117 -8.75 8.23 -23.25
CA ARG A 117 -10.02 8.33 -23.95
C ARG A 117 -10.20 9.78 -24.42
N GLY A 118 -10.61 9.96 -25.68
CA GLY A 118 -10.89 11.27 -26.28
C GLY A 118 -9.97 11.62 -27.44
N CYS A 119 -10.41 12.53 -28.33
CA CYS A 119 -9.50 13.13 -29.30
C CYS A 119 -8.49 14.05 -28.58
N SER A 120 -7.36 14.36 -29.21
CA SER A 120 -6.30 15.21 -28.62
C SER A 120 -6.83 16.52 -27.99
N LYS A 121 -7.78 17.19 -28.64
CA LYS A 121 -8.43 18.40 -28.10
C LYS A 121 -9.30 18.14 -26.87
N CYS A 122 -10.04 17.02 -26.85
CA CYS A 122 -10.89 16.66 -25.71
C CYS A 122 -10.10 16.12 -24.52
N GLN A 123 -8.96 15.48 -24.77
CA GLN A 123 -8.02 15.08 -23.72
C GLN A 123 -7.45 16.31 -23.02
N GLN A 124 -6.97 17.31 -23.78
CA GLN A 124 -6.45 18.58 -23.22
C GLN A 124 -7.50 19.35 -22.41
N ALA A 125 -8.77 19.28 -22.82
CA ALA A 125 -9.88 19.91 -22.11
C ALA A 125 -10.40 19.08 -20.91
N ASN A 126 -9.74 17.97 -20.55
CA ASN A 126 -10.19 17.01 -19.52
C ASN A 126 -11.64 16.51 -19.73
N LYS A 127 -12.11 16.48 -20.97
CA LYS A 127 -13.45 15.99 -21.40
C LYS A 127 -13.30 14.75 -22.31
N GLY A 128 -12.26 13.97 -22.06
CA GLY A 128 -11.92 12.79 -22.86
C GLY A 128 -13.00 11.71 -22.82
N ASP A 129 -13.63 11.51 -21.67
CA ASP A 129 -14.63 10.48 -21.42
C ASP A 129 -15.98 10.71 -22.13
N THR A 130 -16.29 11.96 -22.48
CA THR A 130 -17.53 12.33 -23.19
C THR A 130 -17.28 12.73 -24.64
N CYS A 131 -16.08 12.44 -25.17
CA CYS A 131 -15.68 12.83 -26.51
C CYS A 131 -16.50 12.10 -27.60
N LYS A 132 -17.32 12.87 -28.33
CA LYS A 132 -18.04 12.42 -29.54
C LYS A 132 -17.30 12.79 -30.84
N HIS A 133 -16.07 13.29 -30.72
CA HIS A 133 -15.22 13.64 -31.86
C HIS A 133 -14.39 12.44 -32.32
N CYS A 134 -14.03 12.43 -33.59
CA CYS A 134 -13.11 11.47 -34.16
C CYS A 134 -11.74 11.53 -33.46
N TYR A 135 -11.24 10.40 -32.97
CA TYR A 135 -9.93 10.32 -32.32
C TYR A 135 -8.74 10.65 -33.26
N LYS A 136 -8.94 10.53 -34.58
CA LYS A 136 -7.89 10.83 -35.58
C LYS A 136 -7.87 12.28 -36.04
N CYS A 137 -9.03 12.89 -36.34
CA CYS A 137 -9.10 14.23 -36.91
C CYS A 137 -9.78 15.29 -36.02
N GLY A 138 -10.37 14.88 -34.90
CA GLY A 138 -11.07 15.79 -33.97
C GLY A 138 -12.38 16.38 -34.47
N LYS A 139 -12.91 15.96 -35.64
CA LYS A 139 -14.20 16.41 -36.17
C LYS A 139 -15.37 15.60 -35.56
N PHE A 140 -16.55 16.21 -35.44
CA PHE A 140 -17.77 15.52 -35.01
C PHE A 140 -18.43 14.78 -36.18
N GLY A 141 -19.36 13.86 -35.88
CA GLY A 141 -20.16 13.14 -36.88
C GLY A 141 -19.58 11.79 -37.34
N HIS A 142 -18.34 11.46 -36.98
CA HIS A 142 -17.76 10.13 -37.18
C HIS A 142 -16.73 9.81 -36.10
N PHE A 143 -16.50 8.52 -35.84
CA PHE A 143 -15.40 8.04 -34.99
C PHE A 143 -14.19 7.62 -35.83
N ALA A 144 -13.09 7.26 -35.18
CA ALA A 144 -11.84 6.85 -35.85
C ALA A 144 -12.03 5.73 -36.90
N ARG A 145 -13.04 4.86 -36.73
CA ARG A 145 -13.40 3.80 -37.69
C ARG A 145 -13.98 4.32 -39.00
N GLY A 146 -14.61 5.49 -39.00
CA GLY A 146 -15.23 6.13 -40.18
C GLY A 146 -14.45 7.33 -40.70
N CYS A 147 -13.20 7.52 -40.25
CA CYS A 147 -12.41 8.66 -40.65
C CYS A 147 -11.86 8.47 -42.06
N ARG A 148 -12.29 9.32 -42.99
CA ARG A 148 -11.80 9.34 -44.39
C ARG A 148 -10.49 10.14 -44.55
N GLN A 149 -9.94 10.68 -43.47
CA GLN A 149 -8.65 11.37 -43.53
C GLN A 149 -7.52 10.35 -43.36
N THR A 150 -6.75 10.15 -44.44
CA THR A 150 -5.52 9.38 -44.46
C THR A 150 -4.44 10.13 -43.68
N GLY A 151 -4.03 9.57 -42.55
CA GLY A 151 -2.74 9.85 -41.88
C GLY A 151 -2.45 11.31 -41.51
N ASN A 152 -2.91 11.71 -40.33
CA ASN A 152 -2.17 12.71 -39.53
C ASN A 152 -1.68 11.98 -38.28
N ASP A 153 -0.83 10.97 -38.50
CA ASP A 153 -0.07 10.25 -37.47
C ASP A 153 1.04 11.17 -36.93
N GLN A 154 0.64 12.29 -36.31
CA GLN A 154 1.54 13.13 -35.52
C GLN A 154 1.60 12.60 -34.09
N GLY A 155 2.01 11.34 -33.95
CA GLY A 155 2.07 10.68 -32.66
C GLY A 155 2.81 9.37 -32.71
N SER A 156 4.04 9.35 -33.25
CA SER A 156 5.17 8.47 -32.89
C SER A 156 6.36 8.71 -33.85
N PRO A 157 7.41 9.47 -33.49
CA PRO A 157 8.66 9.43 -34.23
C PRO A 157 9.52 8.31 -33.65
N LEU A 158 9.32 7.08 -34.11
CA LEU A 158 10.35 6.04 -34.08
C LEU A 158 10.17 5.19 -35.35
N ARG A 159 10.61 5.79 -36.46
CA ARG A 159 11.03 5.05 -37.65
C ARG A 159 12.38 4.43 -37.33
N ASP A 160 12.46 3.11 -37.32
CA ASP A 160 13.71 2.42 -37.66
C ASP A 160 13.58 1.98 -39.12
N GLU A 161 13.94 2.91 -40.01
CA GLU A 161 14.16 2.65 -41.44
C GLU A 161 15.68 2.60 -41.61
N GLY A 162 16.25 1.39 -41.62
CA GLY A 162 17.70 1.23 -41.68
C GLY A 162 18.21 -0.20 -41.82
N SER A 163 17.63 -1.02 -42.69
CA SER A 163 18.29 -2.26 -43.15
C SER A 163 18.93 -2.02 -44.53
N PRO A 164 20.26 -1.83 -44.62
CA PRO A 164 20.94 -1.97 -45.90
C PRO A 164 21.16 -3.45 -46.22
N ALA A 165 20.75 -3.83 -47.42
CA ALA A 165 21.17 -5.05 -48.07
C ALA A 165 22.69 -5.02 -48.35
N ALA A 166 23.39 -6.09 -47.99
CA ALA A 166 24.68 -6.51 -48.54
C ALA A 166 24.53 -8.02 -48.78
N MET A 167 24.47 -8.46 -50.03
CA MET A 167 25.60 -8.97 -50.83
C MET A 167 26.31 -10.14 -50.16
#